data_AF-A0A8J2TUE6-F1
#
_entry.id   AF-A0A8J2TUE6-F1
#
_cell.length_a   1.000
_cell.length_b   1.000
_cell.length_c   1.000
_cell.angle_alpha   90.00
_cell.angle_beta   90.00
_cell.angle_gamma   90.00
#
_symmetry.space_group_name_H-M   'P 1'
#
loop_
_entity.id
_entity.type
_entity.pdbx_description
1 polymer ?
#
loop_
_entity_poly.entity_id
_entity_poly.type
_entity_poly.pdbx_seq_one_letter_code
_entity_poly.pdbx_strand_id
1 'polypeptide(L)'
;MTTKTIEHIGNSVFEERNINPSQLGVSSKNINYWIKEKLIPFASAQQVDKTNKEPKSKWVKLNLAQAVWVSIVNELTNFKVPSDKLEELAYLVWQKPREDKFADSVFEHHINNNPNNLPKHEIDKLKSHLKNELLMEHYFRTIINPFTDMVKSALYRSKLPHNLLYVPDTNDYIFHYEPKDLILELNSIYLKKSMISIPIVPILSKIILLEFDNKKNIDLMYLSNVEKQIRDIVVFKRPKIIEIAFEDGNINPITVTEEHKSREQLAEYILKNKIKKGSKLLIDIRTEDHYKISLIKKSN
;
A
#
# COMPACT_ATOMS: atom_id res chain seq x y z
N MET A 1 -4.25 12.41 -14.24
CA MET A 1 -2.94 11.92 -13.73
C MET A 1 -2.04 11.71 -14.95
N THR A 2 -0.73 11.98 -14.91
CA THR A 2 0.12 11.77 -16.12
C THR A 2 0.50 10.29 -16.26
N THR A 3 0.85 9.84 -17.48
CA THR A 3 1.33 8.46 -17.73
C THR A 3 2.47 8.09 -16.79
N LYS A 4 3.47 8.97 -16.65
CA LYS A 4 4.58 8.77 -15.72
C LYS A 4 4.07 8.52 -14.30
N THR A 5 3.17 9.35 -13.78
CA THR A 5 2.63 9.14 -12.42
C THR A 5 1.93 7.77 -12.28
N ILE A 6 1.21 7.31 -13.30
CA ILE A 6 0.52 6.01 -13.29
C ILE A 6 1.54 4.86 -13.23
N GLU A 7 2.56 4.90 -14.09
CA GLU A 7 3.63 3.90 -14.10
C GLU A 7 4.34 3.82 -12.75
N HIS A 8 4.67 4.97 -12.16
CA HIS A 8 5.35 5.04 -10.87
C HIS A 8 4.49 4.46 -9.73
N ILE A 9 3.18 4.70 -9.74
CA ILE A 9 2.26 4.09 -8.75
C ILE A 9 2.25 2.56 -8.93
N GLY A 10 2.17 2.08 -10.18
CA GLY A 10 2.23 0.65 -10.48
C GLY A 10 3.52 0.01 -9.96
N ASN A 11 4.67 0.60 -10.30
CA ASN A 11 5.98 0.12 -9.85
C ASN A 11 6.09 0.12 -8.32
N SER A 12 5.58 1.16 -7.66
CA SER A 12 5.59 1.25 -6.19
C SER A 12 4.83 0.11 -5.52
N VAL A 13 3.79 -0.42 -6.17
CA VAL A 13 2.94 -1.48 -5.63
C VAL A 13 3.45 -2.88 -5.99
N PHE A 14 3.95 -3.05 -7.22
CA PHE A 14 4.19 -4.37 -7.80
C PHE A 14 5.66 -4.77 -7.94
N GLU A 15 6.62 -3.84 -7.82
CA GLU A 15 8.05 -4.20 -7.80
C GLU A 15 8.39 -5.00 -6.54
N GLU A 16 9.04 -6.15 -6.74
CA GLU A 16 9.50 -7.00 -5.65
C GLU A 16 10.65 -6.36 -4.87
N ARG A 17 10.64 -6.54 -3.56
CA ARG A 17 11.66 -6.06 -2.65
C ARG A 17 12.00 -7.12 -1.62
N ASN A 18 13.25 -7.10 -1.14
CA ASN A 18 13.63 -7.94 -0.02
C ASN A 18 13.09 -7.32 1.26
N ILE A 19 12.17 -8.01 1.93
CA ILE A 19 11.59 -7.59 3.21
C ILE A 19 12.01 -8.59 4.29
N ASN A 20 12.47 -8.08 5.44
CA ASN A 20 12.71 -8.93 6.60
C ASN A 20 11.35 -9.18 7.27
N PRO A 21 10.92 -10.44 7.48
CA PRO A 21 9.62 -10.74 8.07
C PRO A 21 9.35 -10.03 9.41
N SER A 22 10.39 -9.81 10.21
CA SER A 22 10.26 -9.11 11.50
C SER A 22 9.77 -7.67 11.34
N GLN A 23 10.04 -7.03 10.20
CA GLN A 23 9.56 -5.69 9.88
C GLN A 23 8.04 -5.65 9.64
N LEU A 24 7.44 -6.79 9.29
CA LEU A 24 5.99 -6.96 9.17
C LEU A 24 5.36 -7.44 10.49
N GLY A 25 6.16 -7.61 11.55
CA GLY A 25 5.71 -8.21 12.81
C GLY A 25 5.46 -9.72 12.71
N VAL A 26 6.07 -10.40 11.73
CA VAL A 26 5.86 -11.82 11.45
C VAL A 26 7.19 -12.59 11.63
N SER A 27 7.12 -13.80 12.17
CA SER A 27 8.29 -14.67 12.26
C SER A 27 8.68 -15.24 10.89
N SER A 28 9.98 -15.46 10.64
CA SER A 28 10.43 -16.15 9.42
C SER A 28 9.82 -17.55 9.27
N LYS A 29 9.46 -18.22 10.36
CA LYS A 29 8.78 -19.52 10.32
C LYS A 29 7.38 -19.40 9.74
N ASN A 30 6.59 -18.44 10.25
CA ASN A 30 5.20 -18.26 9.83
C ASN A 30 5.11 -17.86 8.36
N ILE A 31 5.90 -16.89 7.91
CA ILE A 31 5.82 -16.43 6.53
C ILE A 31 6.24 -17.50 5.53
N ASN A 32 7.28 -18.30 5.83
CA ASN A 32 7.69 -19.39 4.94
C ASN A 32 6.65 -20.51 4.90
N TYR A 33 6.00 -20.79 6.03
CA TYR A 33 4.87 -21.70 6.07
C TYR A 33 3.71 -21.18 5.22
N TRP A 34 3.31 -19.91 5.38
CA TRP A 34 2.24 -19.30 4.61
C TRP A 34 2.52 -19.24 3.10
N ILE A 35 3.77 -19.03 2.68
CA ILE A 35 4.16 -19.12 1.26
C ILE A 35 4.01 -20.55 0.76
N LYS A 36 4.47 -21.54 1.54
CA LYS A 36 4.38 -22.96 1.18
C LYS A 36 2.94 -23.44 1.04
N GLU A 37 2.07 -23.04 1.97
CA GLU A 37 0.64 -23.38 1.97
C GLU A 37 -0.19 -22.44 1.06
N LYS A 38 0.46 -21.63 0.22
CA LYS A 38 -0.19 -20.71 -0.75
C LYS A 38 -1.13 -19.67 -0.13
N LEU A 39 -0.98 -19.38 1.16
CA LEU A 39 -1.65 -18.26 1.83
C LEU A 39 -1.14 -16.90 1.35
N ILE A 40 0.10 -16.84 0.85
CA ILE A 40 0.68 -15.66 0.18
C ILE A 40 0.98 -16.04 -1.27
N PRO A 41 -0.02 -16.03 -2.17
CA PRO A 41 0.17 -16.43 -3.56
C PRO A 41 1.23 -15.57 -4.27
N PHE A 42 1.95 -16.19 -5.21
CA PHE A 42 2.93 -15.55 -6.09
C PHE A 42 4.14 -14.91 -5.37
N ALA A 43 4.30 -15.12 -4.06
CA ALA A 43 5.50 -14.76 -3.33
C ALA A 43 6.52 -15.91 -3.43
N SER A 44 7.82 -15.55 -3.50
CA SER A 44 8.90 -16.53 -3.49
C SER A 44 9.69 -16.44 -2.19
N ALA A 45 9.82 -17.58 -1.50
CA ALA A 45 10.79 -17.71 -0.43
C ALA A 45 12.20 -17.70 -1.06
N GLN A 46 13.13 -16.91 -0.51
CA GLN A 46 14.53 -16.99 -0.94
C GLN A 46 15.05 -18.40 -0.64
N GLN A 47 15.49 -19.10 -1.68
CA GLN A 47 16.18 -20.37 -1.49
C GLN A 47 17.47 -20.12 -0.71
N VAL A 48 17.68 -20.94 0.31
CA VAL A 48 18.89 -20.96 1.12
C VAL A 48 20.00 -21.46 0.21
N ASP A 49 21.01 -20.64 -0.05
CA ASP A 49 22.29 -21.17 -0.51
C ASP A 49 22.76 -22.18 0.53
N LYS A 50 22.75 -23.47 0.16
CA LYS A 50 23.14 -24.61 1.02
C LYS A 50 24.62 -24.57 1.44
N THR A 51 25.37 -23.57 1.02
CA THR A 51 26.80 -23.40 1.25
C THR A 51 27.15 -22.55 2.48
N ASN A 52 26.23 -21.76 3.04
CA ASN A 52 26.52 -20.90 4.20
C ASN A 52 25.78 -21.31 5.48
N LYS A 53 26.56 -21.83 6.45
CA LYS A 53 26.12 -22.29 7.78
C LYS A 53 25.92 -21.12 8.78
N GLU A 54 25.16 -20.09 8.43
CA GLU A 54 24.74 -19.07 9.41
C GLU A 54 23.21 -18.91 9.41
N PRO A 55 22.56 -18.85 10.59
CA PRO A 55 21.12 -18.66 10.71
C PRO A 55 20.78 -17.18 10.49
N LYS A 56 20.92 -16.69 9.26
CA LYS A 56 20.49 -15.33 8.91
C LYS A 56 18.97 -15.34 8.81
N SER A 57 18.30 -14.40 9.48
CA SER A 57 16.88 -14.09 9.28
C SER A 57 16.61 -13.97 7.78
N LYS A 58 15.97 -15.00 7.19
CA LYS A 58 15.86 -15.12 5.74
C LYS A 58 14.87 -14.09 5.24
N TRP A 59 15.40 -13.14 4.47
CA TRP A 59 14.61 -12.16 3.74
C TRP A 59 13.63 -12.89 2.82
N VAL A 60 12.48 -12.29 2.59
CA VAL A 60 11.48 -12.79 1.64
C VAL A 60 11.31 -11.73 0.55
N LYS A 61 11.18 -12.17 -0.69
CA LYS A 61 10.86 -11.27 -1.80
C LYS A 61 9.35 -11.07 -1.84
N LEU A 62 8.94 -9.83 -1.56
CA LEU A 62 7.54 -9.41 -1.59
C LEU A 62 7.46 -8.06 -2.29
N ASN A 63 6.44 -7.88 -3.10
CA ASN A 63 6.00 -6.53 -3.47
C ASN A 63 5.15 -5.91 -2.34
N LEU A 64 4.78 -4.64 -2.48
CA LEU A 64 4.02 -3.92 -1.45
C LEU A 64 2.64 -4.56 -1.20
N ALA A 65 1.93 -4.97 -2.25
CA ALA A 65 0.63 -5.62 -2.09
C ALA A 65 0.73 -6.93 -1.31
N GLN A 66 1.75 -7.75 -1.60
CA GLN A 66 2.01 -8.98 -0.86
C GLN A 66 2.40 -8.69 0.60
N ALA A 67 3.18 -7.66 0.87
CA ALA A 67 3.53 -7.25 2.24
C ALA A 67 2.30 -6.79 3.05
N VAL A 68 1.37 -6.06 2.41
CA VAL A 68 0.08 -5.71 3.01
C VAL A 68 -0.73 -6.98 3.28
N TRP A 69 -0.77 -7.91 2.32
CA TRP A 69 -1.49 -9.17 2.47
C TRP A 69 -0.94 -10.03 3.61
N VAL A 70 0.38 -10.17 3.73
CA VAL A 70 1.04 -10.84 4.87
C VAL A 70 0.60 -10.22 6.20
N SER A 71 0.50 -8.90 6.27
CA SER A 71 0.05 -8.21 7.48
C SER A 71 -1.42 -8.49 7.79
N ILE A 72 -2.28 -8.53 6.76
CA ILE A 72 -3.70 -8.93 6.91
C ILE A 72 -3.80 -10.37 7.44
N VAL A 73 -3.08 -11.31 6.85
CA VAL A 73 -3.06 -12.72 7.30
C VAL A 73 -2.58 -12.81 8.75
N ASN A 74 -1.58 -12.02 9.13
CA ASN A 74 -1.10 -11.97 10.52
C ASN A 74 -2.17 -11.44 11.48
N GLU A 75 -2.86 -10.35 11.14
CA GLU A 75 -3.96 -9.81 11.95
C GLU A 75 -5.10 -10.84 12.10
N LEU A 76 -5.53 -11.47 11.01
CA LEU A 76 -6.59 -12.49 11.06
C LEU A 76 -6.16 -13.73 11.87
N THR A 77 -4.89 -14.13 11.78
CA THR A 77 -4.33 -15.20 12.62
C THR A 77 -4.37 -14.81 14.10
N ASN A 78 -4.06 -13.54 14.44
CA ASN A 78 -4.16 -13.05 15.82
C ASN A 78 -5.61 -13.02 16.33
N PHE A 79 -6.58 -12.79 15.44
CA PHE A 79 -8.01 -12.97 15.72
C PHE A 79 -8.46 -14.44 15.75
N LYS A 80 -7.53 -15.39 15.64
CA LYS A 80 -7.77 -16.84 15.68
C LYS A 80 -8.65 -17.34 14.55
N VAL A 81 -8.59 -16.70 13.38
CA VAL A 81 -9.23 -17.23 12.16
C VAL A 81 -8.53 -18.55 11.77
N PRO A 82 -9.28 -19.64 11.57
CA PRO A 82 -8.72 -20.95 11.19
C PRO A 82 -7.94 -20.93 9.86
N SER A 83 -6.90 -21.78 9.75
CA SER A 83 -6.03 -21.83 8.56
C SER A 83 -6.76 -22.19 7.27
N ASP A 84 -7.70 -23.13 7.33
CA ASP A 84 -8.54 -23.54 6.21
C ASP A 84 -9.38 -22.36 5.66
N LYS A 85 -9.91 -21.51 6.55
CA LYS A 85 -10.62 -20.28 6.14
C LYS A 85 -9.68 -19.26 5.52
N LEU A 86 -8.46 -19.12 6.04
CA LEU A 86 -7.45 -18.23 5.47
C LEU A 86 -7.00 -18.72 4.08
N GLU A 87 -6.89 -20.03 3.88
CA GLU A 87 -6.55 -20.65 2.58
C GLU A 87 -7.64 -20.38 1.54
N GLU A 88 -8.91 -20.58 1.91
CA GLU A 88 -10.04 -20.25 1.05
C GLU A 88 -10.09 -18.73 0.77
N LEU A 89 -9.88 -17.87 1.78
CA LEU A 89 -9.85 -16.43 1.59
C LEU A 89 -8.72 -16.01 0.64
N ALA A 90 -7.53 -16.58 0.78
CA ALA A 90 -6.40 -16.32 -0.13
C ALA A 90 -6.74 -16.75 -1.57
N TYR A 91 -7.38 -17.90 -1.76
CA TYR A 91 -7.88 -18.33 -3.05
C TYR A 91 -8.90 -17.32 -3.63
N LEU A 92 -9.90 -16.92 -2.86
CA LEU A 92 -10.94 -15.97 -3.29
C LEU A 92 -10.38 -14.59 -3.65
N VAL A 93 -9.35 -14.12 -2.94
CA VAL A 93 -8.76 -12.79 -3.15
C VAL A 93 -7.78 -12.77 -4.34
N TRP A 94 -6.99 -13.82 -4.52
CA TRP A 94 -5.88 -13.82 -5.48
C TRP A 94 -6.10 -14.71 -6.69
N GLN A 95 -6.59 -15.92 -6.48
CA GLN A 95 -6.65 -16.95 -7.52
C GLN A 95 -7.97 -16.91 -8.28
N LYS A 96 -9.10 -16.73 -7.60
CA LYS A 96 -10.40 -16.60 -8.26
C LYS A 96 -10.46 -15.41 -9.25
N PRO A 97 -10.02 -14.18 -8.91
CA PRO A 97 -10.03 -13.07 -9.87
C PRO A 97 -9.10 -13.30 -11.06
N ARG A 98 -8.05 -14.11 -10.89
CA ARG A 98 -7.17 -14.54 -11.98
C ARG A 98 -7.89 -15.49 -12.94
N GLU A 99 -8.58 -16.49 -12.40
CA GLU A 99 -9.40 -17.45 -13.15
C GLU A 99 -10.55 -16.75 -13.88
N ASP A 100 -11.21 -15.81 -13.21
CA ASP A 100 -12.30 -14.98 -13.75
C ASP A 100 -11.79 -13.88 -14.70
N LYS A 101 -10.48 -13.81 -14.96
CA LYS A 101 -9.83 -12.82 -15.85
C LYS A 101 -10.15 -11.37 -15.50
N PHE A 102 -10.25 -11.03 -14.22
CA PHE A 102 -10.55 -9.67 -13.75
C PHE A 102 -9.65 -8.60 -14.38
N ALA A 103 -8.35 -8.89 -14.53
CA ALA A 103 -7.39 -7.97 -15.15
C ALA A 103 -7.78 -7.55 -16.59
N ASP A 104 -8.41 -8.43 -17.34
CA ASP A 104 -8.84 -8.18 -18.72
C ASP A 104 -9.91 -7.09 -18.73
N SER A 105 -10.88 -7.17 -17.81
CA SER A 105 -11.93 -6.15 -17.66
C SER A 105 -11.37 -4.76 -17.29
N VAL A 106 -10.28 -4.73 -16.50
CA VAL A 106 -9.57 -3.49 -16.16
C VAL A 106 -8.90 -2.90 -17.40
N PHE A 107 -8.25 -3.74 -18.22
CA PHE A 107 -7.64 -3.30 -19.48
C PHE A 107 -8.69 -2.77 -20.45
N GLU A 108 -9.79 -3.51 -20.65
CA GLU A 108 -10.91 -3.11 -21.50
C GLU A 108 -11.51 -1.78 -21.06
N HIS A 109 -11.72 -1.59 -19.75
CA HIS A 109 -12.21 -0.33 -19.20
C HIS A 109 -11.26 0.84 -19.55
N HIS A 110 -9.94 0.66 -19.39
CA HIS A 110 -8.96 1.70 -19.72
C HIS A 110 -8.84 1.97 -21.22
N ILE A 111 -9.00 0.95 -22.06
CA ILE A 111 -9.00 1.08 -23.52
C ILE A 111 -10.24 1.83 -24.00
N ASN A 112 -11.42 1.49 -23.48
CA ASN A 112 -12.70 2.01 -23.97
C ASN A 112 -13.02 3.40 -23.42
N ASN A 113 -12.75 3.65 -22.13
CA ASN A 113 -13.16 4.88 -21.46
C ASN A 113 -12.02 5.91 -21.33
N ASN A 114 -10.76 5.47 -21.47
CA ASN A 114 -9.56 6.28 -21.29
C ASN A 114 -9.65 7.30 -20.13
N PRO A 115 -9.98 6.87 -18.90
CA PRO A 115 -10.32 7.77 -17.80
C PRO A 115 -9.16 8.70 -17.38
N ASN A 116 -7.93 8.40 -17.82
CA ASN A 116 -6.73 9.17 -17.53
C ASN A 116 -6.23 10.00 -18.73
N ASN A 117 -6.96 10.04 -19.85
CA ASN A 117 -6.54 10.70 -21.09
C ASN A 117 -5.13 10.27 -21.54
N LEU A 118 -4.87 8.96 -21.51
CA LEU A 118 -3.62 8.37 -21.96
C LEU A 118 -3.39 8.65 -23.46
N PRO A 119 -2.13 8.85 -23.87
CA PRO A 119 -1.76 8.96 -25.28
C PRO A 119 -2.16 7.72 -26.07
N LYS A 120 -2.41 7.89 -27.38
CA LYS A 120 -2.82 6.79 -28.28
C LYS A 120 -1.85 5.59 -28.24
N HIS A 121 -0.54 5.83 -28.20
CA HIS A 121 0.45 4.75 -28.15
C HIS A 121 0.34 3.89 -26.89
N GLU A 122 -0.03 4.47 -25.74
CA GLU A 122 -0.27 3.71 -24.50
C GLU A 122 -1.55 2.87 -24.60
N ILE A 123 -2.61 3.42 -25.20
CA ILE A 123 -3.84 2.66 -25.46
C ILE A 123 -3.57 1.48 -26.41
N ASP A 124 -2.78 1.68 -27.45
CA ASP A 124 -2.41 0.62 -28.39
C ASP A 124 -1.51 -0.44 -27.73
N LYS A 125 -0.65 -0.05 -26.78
CA LYS A 125 0.12 -0.98 -25.93
C LYS A 125 -0.80 -1.83 -25.05
N LEU A 126 -1.81 -1.24 -24.39
CA LEU A 126 -2.81 -1.99 -23.62
C LEU A 126 -3.56 -3.00 -24.49
N LYS A 127 -3.97 -2.62 -25.71
CA LYS A 127 -4.61 -3.55 -26.66
C LYS A 127 -3.69 -4.69 -27.07
N SER A 128 -2.40 -4.41 -27.31
CA SER A 128 -1.40 -5.42 -27.65
C SER A 128 -1.20 -6.41 -26.51
N HIS A 129 -1.08 -5.91 -25.28
CA HIS A 129 -0.97 -6.76 -24.08
C HIS A 129 -2.22 -7.63 -23.87
N LEU A 130 -3.42 -7.06 -24.00
CA LEU A 130 -4.69 -7.80 -23.84
C LEU A 130 -4.82 -8.95 -24.86
N LYS A 131 -4.28 -8.79 -26.06
CA LYS A 131 -4.24 -9.86 -27.08
C LYS A 131 -3.19 -10.94 -26.80
N ASN A 132 -2.20 -10.66 -25.95
CA ASN A 132 -1.13 -11.60 -25.62
C ASN A 132 -1.53 -12.44 -24.40
N GLU A 133 -2.15 -13.59 -24.65
CA GLU A 133 -2.67 -14.46 -23.59
C GLU A 133 -1.57 -14.93 -22.62
N LEU A 134 -0.37 -15.26 -23.12
CA LEU A 134 0.75 -15.69 -22.28
C LEU A 134 1.16 -14.59 -21.28
N LEU A 135 1.23 -13.35 -21.75
CA LEU A 135 1.55 -12.20 -20.92
C LEU A 135 0.44 -11.90 -19.90
N MET A 136 -0.83 -11.99 -20.32
CA MET A 136 -1.95 -11.80 -19.41
C MET A 136 -2.00 -12.88 -18.32
N GLU A 137 -1.86 -14.16 -18.70
CA GLU A 137 -1.97 -15.30 -17.80
C GLU A 137 -0.86 -15.37 -16.74
N HIS A 138 0.38 -15.13 -17.16
CA HIS A 138 1.55 -15.32 -16.30
C HIS A 138 2.04 -14.04 -15.62
N TYR A 139 1.61 -12.86 -16.07
CA TYR A 139 2.02 -11.58 -15.49
C TYR A 139 0.84 -10.73 -15.00
N PHE A 140 -0.01 -10.20 -15.89
CA PHE A 140 -0.99 -9.20 -15.46
C PHE A 140 -2.09 -9.75 -14.55
N ARG A 141 -2.62 -10.96 -14.83
CA ARG A 141 -3.65 -11.59 -14.01
C ARG A 141 -3.14 -12.07 -12.65
N THR A 142 -1.82 -12.14 -12.43
CA THR A 142 -1.25 -12.51 -11.11
C THR A 142 -1.11 -11.31 -10.17
N ILE A 143 -1.10 -10.09 -10.72
CA ILE A 143 -0.89 -8.85 -9.95
C ILE A 143 -2.09 -7.90 -9.97
N ILE A 144 -3.06 -8.05 -10.88
CA ILE A 144 -4.25 -7.20 -10.97
C ILE A 144 -5.48 -7.95 -10.46
N ASN A 145 -5.97 -7.53 -9.30
CA ASN A 145 -7.19 -8.01 -8.67
C ASN A 145 -7.80 -6.91 -7.76
N PRO A 146 -9.03 -7.09 -7.24
CA PRO A 146 -9.70 -6.07 -6.41
C PRO A 146 -8.90 -5.65 -5.17
N PHE A 147 -8.18 -6.58 -4.53
CA PHE A 147 -7.32 -6.27 -3.39
C PHE A 147 -6.18 -5.32 -3.78
N THR A 148 -5.47 -5.62 -4.87
CA THR A 148 -4.38 -4.76 -5.35
C THR A 148 -4.87 -3.40 -5.85
N ASP A 149 -6.11 -3.31 -6.34
CA ASP A 149 -6.76 -2.04 -6.67
C ASP A 149 -7.03 -1.19 -5.43
N MET A 150 -7.49 -1.81 -4.33
CA MET A 150 -7.61 -1.16 -3.04
C MET A 150 -6.25 -0.67 -2.51
N VAL A 151 -5.20 -1.51 -2.55
CA VAL A 151 -3.84 -1.14 -2.11
C VAL A 151 -3.31 0.03 -2.92
N LYS A 152 -3.46 -0.02 -4.25
CA LYS A 152 -3.16 1.12 -5.14
C LYS A 152 -3.93 2.34 -4.67
N SER A 153 -5.26 2.25 -4.55
CA SER A 153 -6.11 3.38 -4.14
C SER A 153 -5.67 3.98 -2.80
N ALA A 154 -5.32 3.16 -1.81
CA ALA A 154 -4.91 3.60 -0.49
C ALA A 154 -3.60 4.42 -0.52
N LEU A 155 -2.71 4.17 -1.49
CA LEU A 155 -1.49 4.96 -1.66
C LEU A 155 -1.71 6.38 -2.15
N TYR A 156 -2.83 6.71 -2.80
CA TYR A 156 -3.02 8.02 -3.43
C TYR A 156 -4.38 8.68 -3.21
N ARG A 157 -5.40 7.98 -2.70
CA ARG A 157 -6.74 8.51 -2.44
C ARG A 157 -7.06 8.58 -0.96
N SER A 158 -6.35 9.43 -0.23
CA SER A 158 -6.43 9.48 1.23
C SER A 158 -7.80 9.81 1.85
N LYS A 159 -8.76 10.27 1.03
CA LYS A 159 -10.12 10.65 1.45
C LYS A 159 -11.13 9.50 1.42
N LEU A 160 -10.76 8.36 0.83
CA LEU A 160 -11.63 7.19 0.78
C LEU A 160 -11.33 6.29 1.98
N PRO A 161 -12.33 5.58 2.53
CA PRO A 161 -12.07 4.48 3.43
C PRO A 161 -11.28 3.40 2.68
N HIS A 162 -10.34 2.73 3.34
CA HIS A 162 -9.63 1.57 2.80
C HIS A 162 -9.62 0.50 3.88
N ASN A 163 -10.61 -0.38 3.85
CA ASN A 163 -10.78 -1.43 4.84
C ASN A 163 -11.06 -2.77 4.17
N LEU A 164 -10.50 -3.84 4.74
CA LEU A 164 -11.03 -5.18 4.57
C LEU A 164 -12.09 -5.41 5.65
N LEU A 165 -13.31 -5.73 5.22
CA LEU A 165 -14.38 -6.23 6.08
C LEU A 165 -14.46 -7.74 5.91
N TYR A 166 -14.35 -8.49 7.00
CA TYR A 166 -14.30 -9.94 6.97
C TYR A 166 -15.21 -10.55 8.02
N VAL A 167 -15.98 -11.57 7.66
CA VAL A 167 -16.86 -12.32 8.57
C VAL A 167 -16.30 -13.73 8.74
N PRO A 168 -15.61 -14.02 9.86
CA PRO A 168 -14.95 -15.30 10.06
C PRO A 168 -15.90 -16.49 9.93
N ASP A 169 -17.14 -16.37 10.39
CA ASP A 169 -18.10 -17.47 10.39
C ASP A 169 -18.41 -18.01 8.99
N THR A 170 -18.59 -17.12 8.00
CA THR A 170 -18.97 -17.47 6.62
C THR A 170 -17.83 -17.36 5.62
N ASN A 171 -16.70 -16.81 6.04
CA ASN A 171 -15.57 -16.46 5.16
C ASN A 171 -15.91 -15.35 4.15
N ASP A 172 -17.02 -14.63 4.33
CA ASP A 172 -17.39 -13.50 3.47
C ASP A 172 -16.45 -12.32 3.69
N TYR A 173 -16.12 -11.63 2.60
CA TYR A 173 -15.25 -10.45 2.64
C TYR A 173 -15.67 -9.37 1.65
N ILE A 174 -15.40 -8.12 2.01
CA ILE A 174 -15.57 -6.94 1.14
C ILE A 174 -14.33 -6.05 1.31
N PHE A 175 -13.83 -5.53 0.18
CA PHE A 175 -12.87 -4.43 0.18
C PHE A 175 -13.62 -3.11 0.01
N HIS A 176 -13.71 -2.33 1.09
CA HIS A 176 -14.37 -1.03 1.07
C HIS A 176 -13.36 0.04 0.68
N TYR A 177 -13.43 0.48 -0.59
CA TYR A 177 -12.59 1.56 -1.13
C TYR A 177 -13.26 2.46 -2.17
N GLU A 178 -14.56 2.28 -2.40
CA GLU A 178 -15.38 3.14 -3.23
C GLU A 178 -16.19 4.12 -2.37
N PRO A 179 -16.59 5.29 -2.90
CA PRO A 179 -17.38 6.29 -2.16
C PRO A 179 -18.84 5.87 -1.92
N LYS A 180 -19.17 4.57 -1.97
CA LYS A 180 -20.50 4.07 -1.65
C LYS A 180 -20.69 4.07 -0.13
N ASP A 181 -21.92 4.33 0.30
CA ASP A 181 -22.28 4.25 1.72
C ASP A 181 -21.98 2.84 2.22
N LEU A 182 -21.09 2.76 3.22
CA LEU A 182 -20.75 1.52 3.90
C LEU A 182 -22.01 0.78 4.39
N ILE A 183 -23.03 1.54 4.77
CA ILE A 183 -24.34 1.02 5.20
C ILE A 183 -25.06 0.26 4.08
N LEU A 184 -24.88 0.66 2.80
CA LEU A 184 -25.44 -0.05 1.66
C LEU A 184 -24.63 -1.29 1.27
N GLU A 185 -23.32 -1.30 1.54
CA GLU A 185 -22.43 -2.44 1.26
C GLU A 185 -22.52 -3.54 2.33
N LEU A 186 -22.85 -3.16 3.57
CA LEU A 186 -23.12 -4.08 4.66
C LEU A 186 -24.48 -4.77 4.42
N ASN A 187 -24.49 -5.78 3.56
CA ASN A 187 -25.60 -6.72 3.41
C ASN A 187 -25.98 -7.35 4.76
N SER A 188 -27.16 -7.99 4.83
CA SER A 188 -27.69 -8.53 6.08
C SER A 188 -26.74 -9.45 6.87
N ILE A 189 -25.76 -10.10 6.23
CA ILE A 189 -24.83 -11.00 6.92
C ILE A 189 -23.85 -10.25 7.83
N TYR A 190 -23.38 -9.08 7.40
CA TYR A 190 -22.50 -8.21 8.20
C TYR A 190 -23.25 -7.52 9.35
N LEU A 191 -24.58 -7.48 9.28
CA LEU A 191 -25.46 -7.00 10.35
C LEU A 191 -25.89 -8.11 11.32
N LYS A 192 -25.65 -9.39 10.99
CA LYS A 192 -26.11 -10.55 11.77
C LYS A 192 -24.97 -11.35 12.41
N LYS A 193 -23.73 -11.15 11.98
CA LYS A 193 -22.56 -11.91 12.44
C LYS A 193 -21.43 -10.98 12.83
N SER A 194 -20.54 -11.47 13.70
CA SER A 194 -19.33 -10.75 14.09
C SER A 194 -18.44 -10.50 12.87
N MET A 195 -18.02 -9.25 12.71
CA MET A 195 -17.17 -8.80 11.61
C MET A 195 -15.85 -8.27 12.16
N ILE A 196 -14.76 -8.59 11.46
CA ILE A 196 -13.44 -8.00 11.65
C ILE A 196 -13.27 -6.92 10.57
N SER A 197 -12.95 -5.69 11.00
CA SER A 197 -12.60 -4.59 10.10
C SER A 197 -11.11 -4.31 10.22
N ILE A 198 -10.36 -4.54 9.13
CA ILE A 198 -8.91 -4.29 9.07
C ILE A 198 -8.65 -3.04 8.24
N PRO A 199 -8.24 -1.92 8.85
CA PRO A 199 -7.87 -0.71 8.12
C PRO A 199 -6.52 -0.90 7.42
N ILE A 200 -6.45 -0.52 6.15
CA ILE A 200 -5.26 -0.73 5.31
C ILE A 200 -4.21 0.35 5.51
N VAL A 201 -4.63 1.59 5.79
CA VAL A 201 -3.72 2.73 5.96
C VAL A 201 -2.68 2.50 7.07
N PRO A 202 -3.02 2.00 8.27
CA PRO A 202 -2.01 1.71 9.30
C PRO A 202 -1.01 0.63 8.88
N ILE A 203 -1.46 -0.39 8.15
CA ILE A 203 -0.58 -1.44 7.61
C ILE A 203 0.41 -0.85 6.59
N LEU A 204 -0.11 -0.09 5.61
CA LEU A 204 0.72 0.59 4.62
C LEU A 204 1.72 1.55 5.25
N SER A 205 1.30 2.29 6.29
CA SER A 205 2.16 3.24 7.00
C SER A 205 3.39 2.56 7.60
N LYS A 206 3.20 1.38 8.22
CA LYS A 206 4.29 0.56 8.78
C LYS A 206 5.24 0.07 7.69
N ILE A 207 4.73 -0.35 6.54
CA ILE A 207 5.56 -0.86 5.44
C ILE A 207 6.34 0.28 4.78
N ILE A 208 5.68 1.40 4.50
CA ILE A 208 6.28 2.60 3.90
C ILE A 208 7.34 3.23 4.81
N LEU A 209 7.14 3.19 6.13
CA LEU A 209 8.15 3.66 7.07
C LEU A 209 9.53 2.98 6.84
N LEU A 210 9.54 1.69 6.51
CA LEU A 210 10.77 0.96 6.22
C LEU A 210 11.49 1.53 4.99
N GLU A 211 10.73 2.03 4.02
CA GLU A 211 11.25 2.68 2.83
C GLU A 211 11.77 4.08 3.15
N PHE A 212 11.10 4.80 4.03
CA PHE A 212 11.53 6.13 4.49
C PHE A 212 12.86 6.04 5.24
N ASP A 213 13.03 5.03 6.09
CA ASP A 213 14.26 4.81 6.85
C ASP A 213 15.43 4.34 5.99
N ASN A 214 15.15 3.78 4.80
CA ASN A 214 16.18 3.34 3.89
C ASN A 214 16.86 4.53 3.20
N LYS A 215 17.92 5.05 3.83
CA LYS A 215 18.75 6.15 3.32
C LYS A 215 19.35 5.92 1.93
N LYS A 216 19.41 4.68 1.44
CA LYS A 216 19.88 4.37 0.08
C LYS A 216 18.76 4.57 -0.96
N ASN A 217 17.51 4.55 -0.54
CA ASN A 217 16.35 4.74 -1.41
C ASN A 217 15.91 6.22 -1.42
N ILE A 218 16.64 7.02 -2.20
CA ILE A 218 16.42 8.46 -2.27
C ILE A 218 15.14 8.78 -3.07
N ASP A 219 14.69 7.90 -3.97
CA ASP A 219 13.64 8.22 -4.92
C ASP A 219 12.33 7.45 -4.69
N LEU A 220 11.61 7.82 -3.63
CA LEU A 220 10.27 7.29 -3.35
C LEU A 220 9.25 8.00 -4.23
N MET A 221 9.00 7.43 -5.40
CA MET A 221 8.28 8.09 -6.49
C MET A 221 6.79 8.31 -6.26
N TYR A 222 6.19 7.60 -5.31
CA TYR A 222 4.81 7.86 -4.87
C TYR A 222 4.68 9.10 -3.96
N LEU A 223 5.81 9.68 -3.53
CA LEU A 223 5.84 10.96 -2.84
C LEU A 223 5.92 12.11 -3.84
N SER A 224 5.11 13.14 -3.63
CA SER A 224 5.28 14.44 -4.29
C SER A 224 6.62 15.08 -3.92
N ASN A 225 7.09 16.05 -4.71
CA ASN A 225 8.33 16.77 -4.41
C ASN A 225 8.34 17.36 -3.00
N VAL A 226 7.17 17.84 -2.54
CA VAL A 226 7.00 18.41 -1.20
C VAL A 226 7.07 17.31 -0.14
N GLU A 227 6.39 16.18 -0.35
CA GLU A 227 6.46 15.02 0.56
C GLU A 227 7.89 14.46 0.64
N LYS A 228 8.62 14.42 -0.48
CA LYS A 228 10.05 14.05 -0.53
C LYS A 228 10.91 14.99 0.31
N GLN A 229 10.72 16.30 0.16
CA GLN A 229 11.45 17.31 0.94
C GLN A 229 11.17 17.17 2.45
N ILE A 230 9.92 16.96 2.84
CA ILE A 230 9.55 16.72 4.24
C ILE A 230 10.23 15.46 4.76
N ARG A 231 10.14 14.35 4.02
CA ARG A 231 10.85 13.10 4.36
C ARG A 231 12.34 13.36 4.54
N ASP A 232 12.97 14.11 3.64
CA ASP A 232 14.42 14.32 3.68
C ASP A 232 14.85 15.12 4.91
N ILE A 233 14.07 16.13 5.30
CA ILE A 233 14.29 16.87 6.54
C ILE A 233 14.17 15.92 7.74
N VAL A 234 13.09 15.13 7.82
CA VAL A 234 12.83 14.25 8.95
C VAL A 234 13.88 13.13 9.06
N VAL A 235 14.26 12.52 7.94
CA VAL A 235 15.12 11.32 7.90
C VAL A 235 16.61 11.68 7.94
N PHE A 236 17.03 12.71 7.19
CA PHE A 236 18.44 13.07 7.04
C PHE A 236 18.86 14.21 7.96
N LYS A 237 18.05 15.27 8.09
CA LYS A 237 18.38 16.41 8.97
C LYS A 237 18.06 16.11 10.44
N ARG A 238 17.02 15.30 10.70
CA ARG A 238 16.66 14.79 12.02
C ARG A 238 16.58 15.86 13.12
N PRO A 239 15.87 16.98 12.91
CA PRO A 239 15.63 17.94 13.98
C PRO A 239 14.82 17.28 15.11
N LYS A 240 15.03 17.72 16.35
CA LYS A 240 14.28 17.20 17.52
C LYS A 240 12.80 17.55 17.48
N ILE A 241 12.45 18.67 16.84
CA ILE A 241 11.07 19.16 16.73
C ILE A 241 10.78 19.62 15.29
N ILE A 242 9.67 19.15 14.74
CA ILE A 242 9.12 19.58 13.45
C ILE A 242 7.67 20.02 13.64
N GLU A 243 7.36 21.27 13.30
CA GLU A 243 5.98 21.78 13.26
C GLU A 243 5.51 21.86 11.81
N ILE A 244 4.49 21.11 11.41
CA ILE A 244 3.93 21.19 10.05
C ILE A 244 2.62 21.99 10.06
N ALA A 245 2.60 23.17 9.45
CA ALA A 245 1.46 24.10 9.39
C ALA A 245 0.76 24.09 8.02
N PHE A 246 -0.57 24.15 8.00
CA PHE A 246 -1.40 24.19 6.79
C PHE A 246 -2.27 25.45 6.75
N GLU A 247 -2.41 26.04 5.56
CA GLU A 247 -3.07 27.34 5.37
C GLU A 247 -4.58 27.28 5.06
N ASP A 248 -5.19 26.11 4.82
CA ASP A 248 -6.61 25.98 4.44
C ASP A 248 -7.55 26.22 5.67
N GLY A 249 -7.63 27.47 6.14
CA GLY A 249 -8.73 28.00 6.97
C GLY A 249 -8.63 27.84 8.49
N ASN A 250 -7.70 27.02 8.99
CA ASN A 250 -7.25 27.03 10.38
C ASN A 250 -5.83 26.45 10.43
N ILE A 251 -4.86 27.25 10.87
CA ILE A 251 -3.48 26.78 11.10
C ILE A 251 -3.54 25.87 12.33
N ASN A 252 -3.80 24.59 12.14
CA ASN A 252 -3.59 23.56 13.16
C ASN A 252 -2.24 22.91 12.87
N PRO A 253 -1.13 23.43 13.45
CA PRO A 253 0.17 22.84 13.23
C PRO A 253 0.21 21.46 13.88
N ILE A 254 0.73 20.47 13.16
CA ILE A 254 1.08 19.18 13.74
C ILE A 254 2.50 19.30 14.25
N THR A 255 2.67 19.19 15.57
CA THR A 255 3.99 19.15 16.20
C THR A 255 4.44 17.70 16.32
N VAL A 256 5.52 17.37 15.62
CA VAL A 256 6.23 16.10 15.73
C VAL A 256 7.47 16.34 16.59
N THR A 257 7.57 15.64 17.73
CA THR A 257 8.72 15.75 18.65
C THR A 257 9.45 14.42 18.77
N GLU A 258 10.68 14.42 19.29
CA GLU A 258 11.48 13.22 19.55
C GLU A 258 10.79 12.22 20.51
N GLU A 259 9.95 12.71 21.43
CA GLU A 259 9.22 11.90 22.42
C GLU A 259 7.95 11.22 21.86
N HIS A 260 7.47 11.64 20.69
CA HIS A 260 6.37 10.99 19.95
C HIS A 260 6.97 10.29 18.72
N LYS A 261 6.86 8.96 18.62
CA LYS A 261 7.45 8.13 17.52
C LYS A 261 7.26 8.76 16.12
N SER A 262 8.30 9.45 15.66
CA SER A 262 8.20 10.65 14.82
C SER A 262 8.24 10.40 13.30
N ARG A 263 8.30 9.13 12.86
CA ARG A 263 8.34 8.76 11.43
C ARG A 263 7.13 7.95 11.01
N GLU A 264 6.63 7.12 11.92
CA GLU A 264 5.36 6.39 11.81
C GLU A 264 4.21 7.39 11.59
N GLN A 265 4.15 8.42 12.44
CA GLN A 265 3.13 9.47 12.37
C GLN A 265 3.22 10.26 11.06
N LEU A 266 4.44 10.49 10.56
CA LEU A 266 4.65 11.15 9.26
C LEU A 266 4.17 10.28 8.09
N ALA A 267 4.52 8.99 8.08
CA ALA A 267 4.10 8.05 7.04
C ALA A 267 2.57 7.93 7.00
N GLU A 268 1.95 7.77 8.17
CA GLU A 268 0.50 7.72 8.31
C GLU A 268 -0.15 9.04 7.88
N TYR A 269 0.43 10.18 8.24
CA TYR A 269 -0.06 11.49 7.82
C TYR A 269 -0.02 11.65 6.29
N ILE A 270 1.10 11.33 5.63
CA ILE A 270 1.23 11.43 4.17
C ILE A 270 0.20 10.53 3.47
N LEU A 271 -0.10 9.36 4.04
CA LEU A 271 -1.12 8.47 3.51
C LEU A 271 -2.55 8.98 3.74
N LYS A 272 -2.84 9.62 4.88
CA LYS A 272 -4.16 10.18 5.23
C LYS A 272 -4.42 11.58 4.64
N ASN A 273 -3.37 12.34 4.37
CA ASN A 273 -3.45 13.75 3.99
C ASN A 273 -2.50 14.03 2.83
N LYS A 274 -2.78 13.44 1.66
CA LYS A 274 -1.96 13.66 0.47
C LYS A 274 -1.83 15.15 0.17
N ILE A 275 -0.58 15.61 0.03
CA ILE A 275 -0.30 17.03 -0.19
C ILE A 275 -0.74 17.40 -1.61
N LYS A 276 -1.56 18.44 -1.72
CA LYS A 276 -2.12 18.88 -3.02
C LYS A 276 -0.98 19.34 -3.94
N LYS A 277 -1.08 18.98 -5.23
CA LYS A 277 -0.14 19.44 -6.25
C LYS A 277 -0.18 20.98 -6.34
N GLY A 278 0.99 21.61 -6.37
CA GLY A 278 1.12 23.08 -6.39
C GLY A 278 1.30 23.72 -5.02
N SER A 279 1.25 22.95 -3.93
CA SER A 279 1.68 23.43 -2.61
C SER A 279 3.16 23.80 -2.62
N LYS A 280 3.50 24.89 -1.92
CA LYS A 280 4.87 25.32 -1.65
C LYS A 280 5.24 24.98 -0.22
N LEU A 281 6.45 24.48 -0.05
CA LEU A 281 7.07 24.26 1.25
C LEU A 281 7.81 25.53 1.67
N LEU A 282 7.47 26.07 2.83
CA LEU A 282 8.32 27.02 3.55
C LEU A 282 8.95 26.30 4.74
N ILE A 283 10.23 26.54 4.99
CA ILE A 283 10.96 25.97 6.11
C ILE A 283 11.55 27.13 6.90
N ASP A 284 11.04 27.35 8.10
CA ASP A 284 11.58 28.27 9.09
C ASP A 284 12.41 27.47 10.09
N ILE A 285 13.73 27.63 10.04
CA ILE A 285 14.64 27.06 11.06
C ILE A 285 14.60 27.99 12.26
N ARG A 286 13.94 27.57 13.35
CA ARG A 286 13.85 28.36 14.60
C ARG A 286 15.11 28.22 15.43
N THR A 287 15.63 26.99 15.53
CA THR A 287 16.92 26.65 16.13
C THR A 287 17.54 25.49 15.35
N GLU A 288 18.79 25.12 15.64
CA GLU A 288 19.48 23.98 15.00
C GLU A 288 18.68 22.67 15.08
N ASP A 289 17.83 22.52 16.11
CA ASP A 289 17.03 21.33 16.38
C ASP A 289 15.50 21.54 16.23
N HIS A 290 15.02 22.74 15.89
CA HIS A 290 13.58 23.06 15.80
C HIS A 290 13.22 23.70 14.47
N TYR A 291 12.47 22.97 13.66
CA TYR A 291 12.10 23.35 12.30
C TYR A 291 10.59 23.54 12.25
N LYS A 292 10.13 24.66 11.68
CA LYS A 292 8.73 24.86 11.32
C LYS A 292 8.60 24.76 9.81
N ILE A 293 7.81 23.81 9.36
CA ILE A 293 7.48 23.55 7.98
C ILE A 293 6.07 24.09 7.72
N SER A 294 5.91 25.04 6.80
CA SER A 294 4.59 25.55 6.41
C SER A 294 4.27 25.14 4.98
N LEU A 295 3.06 24.65 4.76
CA LEU A 295 2.55 24.23 3.46
C LEU A 295 1.54 25.25 2.95
N ILE A 296 2.00 26.09 2.02
CA ILE A 296 1.22 27.17 1.42
C ILE A 296 0.62 26.68 0.12
N LYS A 297 -0.67 26.90 -0.06
CA LYS A 297 -1.32 26.67 -1.35
C LYS A 297 -1.44 28.01 -2.07
N LYS A 298 -0.92 28.12 -3.29
CA LYS A 298 -1.23 29.28 -4.12
C LYS A 298 -2.72 29.22 -4.47
N SER A 299 -3.52 30.14 -3.94
CA SER A 299 -4.87 30.37 -4.42
C SER A 299 -4.76 30.87 -5.87
N ASN A 300 -5.37 30.13 -6.80
CA ASN A 300 -5.73 30.69 -8.10
C ASN A 300 -7.08 31.38 -7.95
#